data_AF-A0A0B4R957-F1
#
_entry.id   AF-A0A0B4R957-F1
#
_cell.length_a   1.000
_cell.length_b   1.000
_cell.length_c   1.000
_cell.angle_alpha   90.00
_cell.angle_beta   90.00
_cell.angle_gamma   90.00
#
_symmetry.space_group_name_H-M   'P 1'
#
loop_
_entity.id
_entity.type
_entity.pdbx_description
1 polymer ?
#
loop_
_entity_poly.entity_id
_entity_poly.type
_entity_poly.pdbx_seq_one_letter_code
_entity_poly.pdbx_strand_id
1 'polypeptide(L)' 'MIAKEELVIFEYELAKLMEEYQKCVDQSLKKKIQEDVKWLKTSIFSTGTYEQTIEN' A
#
# COMPACT_ATOMS: atom_id res chain seq x y z
N MET A 1 9.21 7.27 11.38
CA MET A 1 8.17 8.23 10.96
C MET A 1 8.46 8.55 9.50
N ILE A 2 7.50 8.32 8.61
CA ILE A 2 7.64 8.61 7.17
C ILE A 2 7.40 10.11 6.97
N ALA A 3 8.20 10.79 6.14
CA ALA A 3 7.96 12.19 5.81
C ALA A 3 6.68 12.37 4.98
N LYS A 4 6.06 13.55 5.01
CA LYS A 4 4.79 13.77 4.30
C LYS A 4 4.94 13.58 2.79
N GLU A 5 6.06 14.00 2.24
CA GLU A 5 6.40 13.86 0.83
C GLU A 5 6.58 12.38 0.44
N GLU A 6 7.20 11.60 1.32
CA GLU A 6 7.37 10.15 1.14
C GLU A 6 6.04 9.40 1.25
N LEU A 7 5.14 9.83 2.13
CA LEU A 7 3.80 9.24 2.28
C LEU A 7 3.01 9.36 0.97
N VAL A 8 3.01 10.53 0.33
CA VAL A 8 2.32 10.74 -0.95
C VAL A 8 2.89 9.81 -2.03
N ILE A 9 4.20 9.60 -2.06
CA ILE A 9 4.85 8.66 -2.98
C ILE A 9 4.38 7.23 -2.70
N PHE A 10 4.35 6.81 -1.43
CA PHE A 10 3.93 5.46 -1.07
C PHE A 10 2.44 5.21 -1.32
N GLU A 11 1.56 6.18 -1.10
CA GLU A 11 0.14 6.08 -1.47
C GLU A 11 -0.05 5.94 -2.98
N TYR A 12 0.73 6.70 -3.77
CA TYR A 12 0.70 6.61 -5.23
C TYR A 12 1.19 5.25 -5.74
N GLU A 13 2.31 4.73 -5.22
CA GLU A 13 2.82 3.40 -5.60
C GLU A 13 1.88 2.28 -5.14
N LEU A 14 1.21 2.42 -3.99
CA LEU A 14 0.20 1.47 -3.54
C LEU A 14 -0.99 1.41 -4.51
N ALA A 15 -1.46 2.56 -5.01
CA ALA A 15 -2.55 2.61 -5.98
C ALA A 15 -2.18 1.89 -7.28
N LYS A 16 -0.96 2.08 -7.79
CA LYS A 16 -0.47 1.35 -8.97
C LYS A 16 -0.41 -0.15 -8.75
N LEU A 17 0.17 -0.61 -7.64
CA LEU A 17 0.24 -2.04 -7.32
C LEU A 17 -1.15 -2.68 -7.22
N MET A 18 -2.14 -1.96 -6.69
CA MET A 18 -3.53 -2.43 -6.66
C MET A 18 -4.14 -2.54 -8.06
N GLU A 19 -3.84 -1.60 -8.96
CA GLU A 19 -4.26 -1.66 -10.36
C GLU A 19 -3.59 -2.84 -11.11
N GLU A 20 -2.29 -3.02 -10.92
CA GLU A 20 -1.54 -4.14 -11.48
C GLU A 20 -2.06 -5.49 -10.97
N TYR A 21 -2.36 -5.60 -9.67
CA TYR A 21 -2.97 -6.79 -9.08
C TYR A 21 -4.30 -7.16 -9.74
N GLN A 22 -5.15 -6.16 -10.02
CA GLN A 22 -6.44 -6.37 -10.67
C GLN A 22 -6.29 -6.86 -12.10
N LYS A 23 -5.33 -6.31 -12.85
CA LYS A 23 -5.07 -6.64 -14.27
C LYS A 23 -4.21 -7.90 -14.45
N CYS A 24 -3.48 -8.33 -13.42
CA CYS A 24 -2.57 -9.46 -13.51
C CYS A 24 -3.33 -10.79 -13.60
N VAL A 25 -3.08 -11.52 -14.69
CA VAL A 25 -3.62 -12.86 -14.95
C VAL A 25 -2.71 -13.97 -14.46
N ASP A 26 -1.40 -13.70 -14.34
CA ASP A 26 -0.41 -14.65 -13.84
C ASP A 26 -0.56 -14.80 -12.32
N GLN A 27 -0.87 -16.01 -11.86
CA GLN A 27 -1.14 -16.27 -10.45
C GLN A 27 0.10 -16.17 -9.56
N SER A 28 1.30 -16.49 -10.08
CA SER A 28 2.54 -16.38 -9.32
C SER A 28 2.89 -14.91 -9.10
N LEU A 29 2.82 -14.12 -10.17
CA LEU A 29 3.06 -12.67 -10.10
C LEU A 29 1.99 -11.97 -9.26
N LYS A 30 0.72 -12.36 -9.41
CA LYS A 30 -0.38 -11.81 -8.61
C LYS A 30 -0.19 -12.02 -7.11
N LYS A 31 0.33 -13.17 -6.69
CA LYS A 31 0.69 -13.41 -5.28
C LYS A 31 1.80 -12.49 -4.80
N LYS A 32 2.84 -12.28 -5.61
CA LYS A 32 3.93 -11.33 -5.27
C LYS A 32 3.40 -9.91 -5.11
N ILE A 33 2.60 -9.44 -6.07
CA ILE A 33 1.98 -8.11 -6.00
C ILE A 33 1.11 -8.00 -4.73
N GLN A 34 0.38 -9.04 -4.34
CA GLN A 34 -0.41 -9.04 -3.10
C GLN A 34 0.46 -8.91 -1.84
N GLU A 35 1.60 -9.60 -1.80
CA GLU A 35 2.57 -9.52 -0.71
C GLU A 35 3.17 -8.10 -0.63
N ASP A 36 3.54 -7.52 -1.76
CA ASP A 36 4.07 -6.16 -1.87
C ASP A 36 3.03 -5.11 -1.42
N VAL A 37 1.77 -5.25 -1.85
CA VAL A 37 0.65 -4.41 -1.38
C VAL A 37 0.49 -4.49 0.13
N LYS A 38 0.56 -5.70 0.70
CA LYS A 38 0.42 -5.90 2.15
C LYS A 38 1.59 -5.25 2.89
N TRP A 39 2.81 -5.47 2.42
CA TRP A 39 4.01 -4.88 3.00
C TRP A 39 3.95 -3.35 2.95
N LEU A 40 3.59 -2.77 1.81
CA LEU A 40 3.53 -1.31 1.63
C LEU A 40 2.43 -0.68 2.50
N LYS A 41 1.24 -1.30 2.58
CA LYS A 41 0.20 -0.89 3.53
C LYS A 41 0.72 -0.92 4.96
N THR A 42 1.33 -2.02 5.38
CA THR A 42 1.90 -2.13 6.73
C THR A 42 2.95 -1.06 6.98
N SER A 43 3.84 -0.78 6.02
CA SER A 43 4.85 0.28 6.13
C SER A 43 4.22 1.66 6.31
N ILE A 44 3.17 1.98 5.54
CA ILE A 44 2.43 3.25 5.67
C ILE A 44 1.74 3.35 7.04
N PHE A 45 1.04 2.31 7.48
CA PHE A 45 0.25 2.34 8.72
C PHE A 45 1.05 2.10 10.01
N SER A 46 2.20 1.43 9.93
CA SER A 46 3.00 1.08 11.13
C SER A 46 4.03 2.15 11.49
N THR A 47 4.35 3.02 10.55
CA THR A 47 5.33 4.10 10.74
C THR A 47 4.68 5.44 11.13
N GLY A 48 3.35 5.51 11.08
CA GLY A 48 2.54 6.59 11.60
C GLY A 48 1.57 6.06 12.63
N THR A 49 1.59 6.61 13.83
CA THR A 49 0.37 6.85 14.62
C THR A 49 -0.70 7.44 13.69
N TYR A 50 -1.46 6.59 13.03
CA TYR A 50 -2.62 6.98 12.24
C TYR A 50 -3.74 7.30 13.25
N GLU A 51 -3.66 8.47 13.89
CA GLU A 51 -4.83 9.13 14.46
C GLU A 51 -5.70 9.60 13.29
N GLN A 52 -6.48 8.69 12.71
CA GLN A 52 -7.68 9.04 11.98
C GLN A 52 -8.81 8.21 12.56
N THR A 53 -9.50 8.82 13.52
CA THR A 53 -10.94 9.08 13.43
C THR A 53 -11.66 8.22 12.39
N ILE A 54 -11.95 6.97 12.75
CA ILE A 54 -13.18 6.34 12.28
C ILE A 54 -14.20 6.65 13.37
N GLU A 55 -14.76 7.86 13.32
CA GLU A 55 -16.07 8.12 13.91
C GLU A 55 -17.07 7.24 13.16
N ASN A 56 -17.68 6.31 13.88
CA ASN A 56 -18.96 5.68 13.55
C ASN A 56 -20.02 6.31 14.45
#